data_AF-A0A8H3D5A9-F1
#
_entry.id   AF-A0A8H3D5A9-F1
#
_cell.length_a   1.000
_cell.length_b   1.000
_cell.length_c   1.000
_cell.angle_alpha   90.00
_cell.angle_beta   90.00
_cell.angle_gamma   90.00
#
_symmetry.space_group_name_H-M   'P 1'
#
loop_
_entity.id
_entity.type
_entity.pdbx_description
1 polymer ?
#
loop_
_entity_poly.entity_id
_entity_poly.type
_entity_poly.pdbx_seq_one_letter_code
_entity_poly.pdbx_strand_id
1 'polypeptide(L)'
;MTSAQIKTLLSPPDVPLSETRALEYLDSNFSSWESIGQLSQLDAEVERTRVEAQDLEKQLRESQESTNGFVATANQRTKGLLSSAQELSLKRHLIADDISALRDELAPVDPKGGVTLLSELEELHKRLAELEGAKSYVQVLERGLKLSEKAVQAVRQPATTQFSTTILDSFRDLSNFVSRTDGLFTGTDSEVPMIAKFLRDLRSSTWNDIKAVLSNRLVEASEKLSWPLPINLTASSASDVKAFQLAFVDLLSLQSEGEVIQAGSEAPENRNERDGLYSLEALILPIALRFKFHFDGTRPTNRLDKPEWYFTHILNISHEHRGFMEHFIQPLVDKSHFHDINAQNEFTRLLFPILARKIRKSVPQLLAQPSLLAHTIYQALLFDAAIRESDFTLVNTWDCRVTKQHKAREWPGVADVILSHKSWFDEWMEAERRFTESQYNEIITSPDAFAFSNDSNEESQQADIRPTNSARRIKALLEQVTGE
;
A
#
# COMPACT_ATOMS: atom_id res chain seq x y z
N MET A 1 1.56 21.58 -84.99
CA MET A 1 1.44 22.38 -86.22
C MET A 1 1.75 23.82 -85.90
N THR A 2 2.68 24.43 -86.62
CA THR A 2 3.01 25.85 -86.43
C THR A 2 1.92 26.73 -87.06
N SER A 3 1.72 27.95 -86.56
CA SER A 3 0.74 28.91 -87.11
C SER A 3 0.91 29.15 -88.62
N ALA A 4 2.15 29.02 -89.12
CA ALA A 4 2.48 29.09 -90.54
C ALA A 4 1.85 27.95 -91.35
N GLN A 5 1.94 26.70 -90.88
CA GLN A 5 1.38 25.52 -91.58
C GLN A 5 -0.15 25.59 -91.68
N ILE A 6 -0.82 26.11 -90.65
CA ILE A 6 -2.28 26.28 -90.66
C ILE A 6 -2.69 27.35 -91.68
N LYS A 7 -1.93 28.45 -91.77
CA LYS A 7 -2.17 29.48 -92.81
C LYS A 7 -1.97 28.95 -94.22
N THR A 8 -0.97 28.10 -94.45
CA THR A 8 -0.72 27.47 -95.76
C THR A 8 -1.80 26.45 -96.13
N LEU A 9 -2.41 25.78 -95.16
CA LEU A 9 -3.51 24.84 -95.40
C LEU A 9 -4.87 25.51 -95.60
N LEU A 10 -5.01 26.77 -95.17
CA LEU A 10 -6.23 27.59 -95.32
C LEU A 10 -6.17 28.53 -96.53
N SER A 11 -5.05 28.59 -97.26
CA SER A 11 -4.96 29.43 -98.46
C SER A 11 -5.83 28.86 -99.59
N PRO A 12 -6.46 29.72 -100.41
CA PRO A 12 -7.25 29.26 -101.55
C PRO A 12 -6.40 28.42 -102.52
N PRO A 13 -7.02 27.48 -103.26
CA PRO A 13 -6.30 26.66 -104.22
C PRO A 13 -5.64 27.53 -105.31
N ASP A 14 -4.39 27.22 -105.63
CA ASP A 14 -3.59 27.93 -106.65
C ASP A 14 -3.94 27.42 -108.06
N VAL A 15 -4.92 28.09 -108.68
CA VAL A 15 -5.49 27.75 -109.99
C VAL A 15 -4.43 27.60 -111.10
N PRO A 16 -3.49 28.55 -111.32
CA PRO A 16 -2.51 28.43 -112.41
C PRO A 16 -1.53 27.27 -112.24
N LEU A 17 -1.22 26.88 -111.00
CA LEU A 17 -0.33 25.75 -110.72
C LEU A 17 -1.04 24.40 -110.97
N SER A 18 -2.34 24.33 -110.67
CA SER A 18 -3.20 23.20 -111.05
C SER A 18 -3.38 23.08 -112.56
N GLU A 19 -3.57 24.18 -113.28
CA GLU A 19 -3.66 24.20 -114.75
C GLU A 19 -2.37 23.71 -115.41
N THR A 20 -1.22 24.15 -114.90
CA THR A 20 0.10 23.72 -115.42
C THR A 20 0.30 22.21 -115.24
N ARG A 21 -0.05 21.67 -114.07
CA ARG A 21 0.04 20.22 -113.79
C ARG A 21 -0.95 19.40 -114.62
N ALA A 22 -2.14 19.92 -114.88
CA ALA A 22 -3.12 19.28 -115.74
C ALA A 22 -2.61 19.18 -117.18
N LEU A 23 -1.97 20.25 -117.68
CA LEU A 23 -1.33 20.26 -119.00
C LEU A 23 -0.16 19.27 -119.08
N GLU A 24 0.75 19.26 -118.10
CA GLU A 24 1.85 18.28 -118.04
C GLU A 24 1.35 16.83 -118.01
N TYR A 25 0.25 16.57 -117.27
CA TYR A 25 -0.36 15.24 -117.21
C TYR A 25 -0.99 14.82 -118.55
N LEU A 26 -1.71 15.73 -119.20
CA LEU A 26 -2.30 15.49 -120.52
C LEU A 26 -1.22 15.26 -121.59
N ASP A 27 -0.17 16.07 -121.59
CA ASP A 27 0.97 15.94 -122.52
C ASP A 27 1.73 14.62 -122.31
N SER A 28 1.81 14.13 -121.07
CA SER A 28 2.47 12.86 -120.75
C SER A 28 1.67 11.61 -121.15
N ASN A 29 0.33 11.68 -121.12
CA ASN A 29 -0.54 10.54 -121.39
C ASN A 29 -1.08 10.50 -122.83
N PHE A 30 -1.08 11.62 -123.56
CA PHE A 30 -1.63 11.74 -124.92
C PHE A 30 -0.62 12.28 -125.94
N SER A 31 0.55 11.66 -126.04
CA SER A 31 1.68 12.15 -126.85
C SER A 31 1.61 11.88 -128.37
N SER A 32 0.54 11.27 -128.90
CA SER A 32 0.39 10.98 -130.34
C SER A 32 -1.05 11.12 -130.86
N TRP A 33 -1.21 11.46 -132.15
CA TRP A 33 -2.52 11.65 -132.80
C TRP A 33 -3.40 10.37 -132.85
N GLU A 34 -2.81 9.17 -132.82
CA GLU A 34 -3.55 7.90 -132.73
C GLU A 34 -4.09 7.63 -131.32
N SER A 35 -3.43 8.14 -130.27
CA SER A 35 -3.88 8.06 -128.87
C SER A 35 -5.15 8.89 -128.62
N ILE A 36 -5.35 9.98 -129.37
CA ILE A 36 -6.52 10.86 -129.29
C ILE A 36 -7.76 10.24 -129.95
N GLY A 37 -7.57 9.27 -130.86
CA GLY A 37 -8.67 8.55 -131.52
C GLY A 37 -9.49 7.66 -130.57
N GLN A 38 -8.99 7.36 -129.37
CA GLN A 38 -9.70 6.67 -128.30
C GLN A 38 -10.43 7.69 -127.39
N LEU A 39 -11.36 8.47 -127.96
CA LEU A 39 -12.17 9.46 -127.25
C LEU A 39 -12.80 8.94 -125.95
N SER A 40 -13.11 7.64 -125.87
CA SER A 40 -13.62 6.98 -124.67
C SER A 40 -12.66 6.98 -123.48
N GLN A 41 -11.34 7.03 -123.69
CA GLN A 41 -10.36 7.08 -122.61
C GLN A 41 -10.20 8.49 -122.03
N LEU A 42 -10.27 9.52 -122.88
CA LEU A 42 -10.25 10.91 -122.41
C LEU A 42 -11.54 11.25 -121.64
N ASP A 43 -12.70 10.83 -122.15
CA ASP A 43 -13.98 11.00 -121.45
C ASP A 43 -13.99 10.26 -120.09
N ALA A 44 -13.42 9.04 -120.04
CA ALA A 44 -13.26 8.30 -118.79
C ALA A 44 -12.31 8.98 -117.80
N GLU A 45 -11.25 9.63 -118.28
CA GLU A 45 -10.29 10.35 -117.45
C GLU A 45 -10.85 11.67 -116.89
N VAL A 46 -11.63 12.39 -117.72
CA VAL A 46 -12.38 13.58 -117.30
C VAL A 46 -13.43 13.22 -116.25
N GLU A 47 -14.20 12.14 -116.47
CA GLU A 47 -15.16 11.66 -115.47
C GLU A 47 -14.47 11.15 -114.20
N ARG A 48 -13.31 10.48 -114.29
CA ARG A 48 -12.52 10.08 -113.11
C ARG A 48 -12.09 11.30 -112.30
N THR A 49 -11.51 12.30 -112.97
CA THR A 49 -11.04 13.54 -112.33
C THR A 49 -12.19 14.35 -111.74
N ARG A 50 -13.35 14.35 -112.41
CA ARG A 50 -14.59 14.99 -111.92
C ARG A 50 -15.12 14.30 -110.67
N VAL A 51 -15.13 12.97 -110.63
CA VAL A 51 -15.52 12.20 -109.45
C VAL A 51 -14.52 12.41 -108.30
N GLU A 52 -13.22 12.42 -108.59
CA GLU A 52 -12.17 12.74 -107.61
C GLU A 52 -12.31 14.17 -107.05
N ALA A 53 -12.60 15.16 -107.90
CA ALA A 53 -12.83 16.53 -107.47
C ALA A 53 -14.07 16.66 -106.57
N GLN A 54 -15.17 15.99 -106.92
CA GLN A 54 -16.39 15.95 -106.10
C GLN A 54 -16.15 15.27 -104.75
N ASP A 55 -15.35 14.20 -104.72
CA ASP A 55 -15.00 13.52 -103.47
C ASP A 55 -14.10 14.40 -102.59
N LEU A 56 -13.10 15.07 -103.17
CA LEU A 56 -12.24 16.02 -102.46
C LEU A 56 -13.01 17.22 -101.91
N GLU A 57 -13.97 17.77 -102.66
CA GLU A 57 -14.82 18.87 -102.21
C GLU A 57 -15.74 18.42 -101.06
N LYS A 58 -16.27 17.20 -101.13
CA LYS A 58 -17.03 16.59 -100.04
C LYS A 58 -16.16 16.41 -98.79
N GLN A 59 -14.96 15.85 -98.92
CA GLN A 59 -14.02 15.67 -97.80
C GLN A 59 -13.59 17.01 -97.19
N LEU A 60 -13.39 18.04 -98.02
CA LEU A 60 -13.06 19.40 -97.55
C LEU A 60 -14.21 19.97 -96.72
N ARG A 61 -15.45 19.85 -97.20
CA ARG A 61 -16.63 20.32 -96.46
C ARG A 61 -16.80 19.59 -95.14
N GLU A 62 -16.69 18.25 -95.13
CA GLU A 62 -16.79 17.44 -93.91
C GLU A 62 -15.68 17.80 -92.90
N SER A 63 -14.45 18.02 -93.38
CA SER A 63 -13.32 18.47 -92.58
C SER A 63 -13.53 19.88 -92.01
N GLN A 64 -14.04 20.82 -92.81
CA GLN A 64 -14.35 22.18 -92.36
C GLN A 64 -15.46 22.19 -91.31
N GLU A 65 -16.55 21.44 -91.51
CA GLU A 65 -17.63 21.30 -90.52
C GLU A 65 -17.12 20.68 -89.22
N SER A 66 -16.33 19.61 -89.30
CA SER A 66 -15.70 18.96 -88.14
C SER A 66 -14.77 19.91 -87.39
N THR A 67 -13.93 20.66 -88.10
CA THR A 67 -12.98 21.62 -87.51
C THR A 67 -13.72 22.77 -86.85
N ASN A 68 -14.74 23.33 -87.49
CA ASN A 68 -15.58 24.39 -86.92
C ASN A 68 -16.33 23.90 -85.68
N GLY A 69 -16.87 22.68 -85.72
CA GLY A 69 -17.50 22.04 -84.57
C GLY A 69 -16.52 21.84 -83.40
N PHE A 70 -15.30 21.40 -83.68
CA PHE A 70 -14.25 21.24 -82.68
C PHE A 70 -13.84 22.58 -82.07
N VAL A 71 -13.65 23.62 -82.88
CA VAL A 71 -13.30 24.97 -82.41
C VAL A 71 -14.42 25.58 -81.55
N ALA A 72 -15.68 25.43 -81.95
CA ALA A 72 -16.82 25.90 -81.17
C ALA A 72 -16.89 25.19 -79.81
N THR A 73 -16.75 23.86 -79.80
CA THR A 73 -16.74 23.05 -78.58
C THR A 73 -15.57 23.40 -77.67
N ALA A 74 -14.37 23.58 -78.24
CA ALA A 74 -13.18 23.98 -77.50
C ALA A 74 -13.37 25.35 -76.84
N ASN A 75 -13.86 26.35 -77.60
CA ASN A 75 -14.14 27.68 -77.07
C ASN A 75 -15.19 27.67 -75.94
N GLN A 76 -16.25 26.86 -76.09
CA GLN A 76 -17.26 26.71 -75.05
C GLN A 76 -16.68 26.07 -73.78
N ARG A 77 -15.86 25.02 -73.91
CA ARG A 77 -15.17 24.39 -72.78
C ARG A 77 -14.19 25.34 -72.10
N THR A 78 -13.40 26.10 -72.87
CA THR A 78 -12.46 27.08 -72.33
C THR A 78 -13.17 28.19 -71.56
N LYS A 79 -14.31 28.69 -72.06
CA LYS A 79 -15.14 29.66 -71.33
C LYS A 79 -15.68 29.07 -70.02
N GLY A 80 -16.17 27.83 -70.03
CA GLY A 80 -16.64 27.15 -68.81
C GLY A 80 -15.53 26.89 -67.78
N LEU A 81 -14.32 26.56 -68.24
CA LEU A 81 -13.15 26.42 -67.37
C LEU A 81 -12.73 27.76 -66.77
N LEU A 82 -12.79 28.85 -67.54
CA LEU A 82 -12.46 30.19 -67.06
C LEU A 82 -13.43 30.66 -65.97
N SER A 83 -14.73 30.48 -66.16
CA SER A 83 -15.73 30.84 -65.13
C SER A 83 -15.54 30.00 -63.87
N SER A 84 -15.30 28.69 -64.02
CA SER A 84 -15.02 27.80 -62.89
C SER A 84 -13.76 28.22 -62.13
N ALA A 85 -12.70 28.64 -62.83
CA ALA A 85 -11.47 29.12 -62.21
C ALA A 85 -11.70 30.44 -61.43
N GLN A 86 -12.52 31.35 -61.96
CA GLN A 86 -12.90 32.59 -61.28
C GLN A 86 -13.69 32.30 -59.99
N GLU A 87 -14.67 31.40 -60.03
CA GLU A 87 -15.43 30.98 -58.85
C GLU A 87 -14.53 30.33 -57.79
N LEU A 88 -13.62 29.45 -58.20
CA LEU A 88 -12.66 28.82 -57.29
C LEU A 88 -11.70 29.85 -56.66
N SER A 89 -11.28 30.86 -57.41
CA SER A 89 -10.45 31.95 -56.87
C SER A 89 -11.20 32.73 -55.80
N LEU A 90 -12.47 33.07 -56.04
CA LEU A 90 -13.29 33.81 -55.08
C LEU A 90 -13.54 32.98 -53.81
N LYS A 91 -13.84 31.69 -53.96
CA LYS A 91 -13.94 30.76 -52.81
C LYS A 91 -12.62 30.67 -52.03
N ARG A 92 -11.47 30.65 -52.71
CA ARG A 92 -10.16 30.64 -52.05
C ARG A 92 -9.95 31.91 -51.22
N HIS A 93 -10.34 33.09 -51.74
CA HIS A 93 -10.22 34.34 -51.00
C HIS A 93 -11.13 34.36 -49.77
N LEU A 94 -12.39 33.93 -49.88
CA LEU A 94 -13.29 33.80 -48.74
C LEU A 94 -12.71 32.86 -47.66
N ILE A 95 -12.22 31.68 -48.07
CA ILE A 95 -11.60 30.74 -47.14
C ILE A 95 -10.34 31.35 -46.49
N ALA A 96 -9.54 32.11 -47.23
CA ALA A 96 -8.36 32.77 -46.68
C ALA A 96 -8.72 33.85 -45.65
N ASP A 97 -9.79 34.61 -45.90
CA ASP A 97 -10.31 35.62 -44.98
C ASP A 97 -10.89 34.94 -43.71
N ASP A 98 -11.66 33.86 -43.87
CA ASP A 98 -12.19 33.06 -42.74
C ASP A 98 -11.04 32.47 -41.90
N ILE A 99 -9.99 31.94 -42.54
CA ILE A 99 -8.81 31.43 -41.85
C ILE A 99 -8.08 32.56 -41.12
N SER A 100 -7.97 33.75 -41.70
CA SER A 100 -7.34 34.90 -41.03
C SER A 100 -8.15 35.37 -39.82
N ALA A 101 -9.49 35.43 -39.94
CA ALA A 101 -10.37 35.79 -38.84
C ALA A 101 -10.27 34.79 -37.69
N LEU A 102 -10.35 33.48 -37.98
CA LEU A 102 -10.16 32.43 -36.98
C LEU A 102 -8.75 32.48 -36.36
N ARG A 103 -7.71 32.75 -37.14
CA ARG A 103 -6.35 32.90 -36.63
C ARG A 103 -6.24 34.08 -35.67
N ASP A 104 -6.88 35.20 -35.99
CA ASP A 104 -6.81 36.40 -35.16
C ASP A 104 -7.66 36.24 -33.87
N GLU A 105 -8.75 35.45 -33.90
CA GLU A 105 -9.48 35.01 -32.70
C GLU A 105 -8.69 34.01 -31.82
N LEU A 106 -7.83 33.19 -32.46
CA LEU A 106 -7.00 32.17 -31.80
C LEU A 106 -5.60 32.66 -31.41
N ALA A 107 -5.22 33.89 -31.78
CA ALA A 107 -3.86 34.40 -31.59
C ALA A 107 -3.55 34.72 -30.11
N PRO A 108 -2.33 34.46 -29.60
CA PRO A 108 -2.07 34.40 -28.16
C PRO A 108 -1.86 35.74 -27.45
N VAL A 109 -2.17 36.90 -28.06
CA VAL A 109 -1.78 38.20 -27.47
C VAL A 109 -2.82 39.28 -27.73
N ASP A 110 -3.65 39.57 -26.72
CA ASP A 110 -4.24 40.91 -26.55
C ASP A 110 -3.36 41.71 -25.56
N PRO A 111 -2.80 42.88 -25.92
CA PRO A 111 -2.06 43.75 -25.01
C PRO A 111 -2.88 44.29 -23.81
N LYS A 112 -4.16 43.94 -23.67
CA LYS A 112 -5.04 44.38 -22.56
C LYS A 112 -5.50 43.30 -21.56
N GLY A 113 -4.96 42.08 -21.62
CA GLY A 113 -5.14 41.10 -20.54
C GLY A 113 -6.54 40.44 -20.48
N GLY A 114 -7.26 40.39 -21.59
CA GLY A 114 -8.46 39.55 -21.73
C GLY A 114 -8.09 38.08 -21.92
N VAL A 115 -8.82 37.18 -21.25
CA VAL A 115 -8.65 35.73 -21.37
C VAL A 115 -9.06 35.30 -22.78
N THR A 116 -8.16 34.65 -23.53
CA THR A 116 -8.46 34.15 -24.88
C THR A 116 -9.27 32.84 -24.81
N LEU A 117 -10.08 32.54 -25.82
CA LEU A 117 -10.83 31.27 -25.88
C LEU A 117 -9.90 30.03 -25.82
N LEU A 118 -8.69 30.13 -26.37
CA LEU A 118 -7.67 29.10 -26.25
C LEU A 118 -7.23 28.92 -24.79
N SER A 119 -6.98 30.01 -24.06
CA SER A 119 -6.64 29.98 -22.64
C SER A 119 -7.78 29.40 -21.79
N GLU A 120 -9.04 29.71 -22.10
CA GLU A 120 -10.20 29.12 -21.42
C GLU A 120 -10.30 27.61 -21.71
N LEU A 121 -10.03 27.18 -22.95
CA LEU A 121 -10.09 25.78 -23.35
C LEU A 121 -8.92 24.96 -22.77
N GLU A 122 -7.74 25.57 -22.64
CA GLU A 122 -6.60 25.01 -21.90
C GLU A 122 -6.89 24.89 -20.41
N GLU A 123 -7.52 25.90 -19.80
CA GLU A 123 -7.94 25.84 -18.40
C GLU A 123 -9.00 24.76 -18.18
N LEU A 124 -9.98 24.64 -19.07
CA LEU A 124 -10.98 23.56 -19.03
C LEU A 124 -10.34 22.18 -19.21
N HIS A 125 -9.38 22.02 -20.12
CA HIS A 125 -8.63 20.77 -20.26
C HIS A 125 -7.82 20.44 -19.01
N LYS A 126 -7.18 21.44 -18.39
CA LYS A 126 -6.46 21.27 -17.13
C LYS A 126 -7.40 20.84 -16.01
N ARG A 127 -8.55 21.50 -15.86
CA ARG A 127 -9.59 21.12 -14.88
C ARG A 127 -10.15 19.73 -15.15
N LEU A 128 -10.34 19.35 -16.43
CA LEU A 128 -10.78 18.01 -16.80
C LEU A 128 -9.74 16.96 -16.42
N ALA A 129 -8.46 17.21 -16.69
CA ALA A 129 -7.37 16.32 -16.29
C ALA A 129 -7.25 16.21 -14.76
N GLU A 130 -7.42 17.31 -14.03
CA GLU A 130 -7.48 17.31 -12.56
C GLU A 130 -8.67 16.50 -12.03
N LEU A 131 -9.85 16.63 -12.64
CA LEU A 131 -11.06 15.86 -12.29
C LEU A 131 -10.90 14.37 -12.61
N GLU A 132 -10.29 14.02 -13.75
CA GLU A 132 -9.98 12.64 -14.10
C GLU A 132 -8.95 12.03 -13.14
N GLY A 133 -7.93 12.81 -12.76
CA GLY A 133 -6.98 12.46 -11.71
C GLY A 133 -7.67 12.20 -10.38
N ALA A 134 -8.53 13.12 -9.92
CA ALA A 134 -9.29 12.96 -8.68
C ALA A 134 -10.25 11.76 -8.72
N LYS A 135 -10.92 11.52 -9.86
CA LYS A 135 -11.78 10.35 -10.06
C LYS A 135 -10.99 9.05 -9.96
N SER A 136 -9.85 8.95 -10.62
CA SER A 136 -9.00 7.74 -10.56
C SER A 136 -8.48 7.50 -9.13
N TYR A 137 -8.08 8.57 -8.43
CA TYR A 137 -7.67 8.52 -7.03
C TYR A 137 -8.78 7.94 -6.14
N VAL A 138 -10.01 8.46 -6.25
CA VAL A 138 -11.16 7.97 -5.47
C VAL A 138 -11.50 6.52 -5.82
N GLN A 139 -11.40 6.12 -7.10
CA GLN A 139 -11.65 4.74 -7.51
C GLN A 139 -10.63 3.74 -6.92
N VAL A 140 -9.37 4.14 -6.79
CA VAL A 140 -8.33 3.32 -6.13
C VAL A 140 -8.67 3.13 -4.65
N LEU A 141 -9.07 4.21 -3.96
CA LEU A 141 -9.50 4.15 -2.56
C LEU A 141 -10.75 3.28 -2.37
N GLU A 142 -11.78 3.49 -3.20
CA GLU A 142 -13.02 2.72 -3.17
C GLU A 142 -12.74 1.22 -3.38
N ARG A 143 -11.86 0.88 -4.33
CA ARG A 143 -11.48 -0.51 -4.58
C ARG A 143 -10.76 -1.12 -3.37
N GLY A 144 -9.81 -0.40 -2.77
CA GLY A 144 -9.13 -0.83 -1.55
C GLY A 144 -10.12 -1.08 -0.40
N LEU A 145 -11.05 -0.15 -0.17
CA LEU A 145 -12.07 -0.26 0.87
C LEU A 145 -13.02 -1.45 0.64
N LYS A 146 -13.49 -1.65 -0.60
CA LYS A 146 -14.34 -2.81 -0.96
C LYS A 146 -13.63 -4.14 -0.72
N LEU A 147 -12.33 -4.22 -1.02
CA LEU A 147 -11.53 -5.43 -0.77
C LEU A 147 -11.36 -5.67 0.74
N SER A 148 -11.06 -4.61 1.50
CA SER A 148 -10.98 -4.67 2.97
C SER A 148 -12.29 -5.16 3.59
N GLU A 149 -13.42 -4.57 3.17
CA GLU A 149 -14.74 -4.95 3.68
C GLU A 149 -15.08 -6.41 3.36
N LYS A 150 -14.84 -6.86 2.12
CA LYS A 150 -15.05 -8.26 1.72
C LYS A 150 -14.20 -9.21 2.55
N ALA A 151 -12.94 -8.88 2.82
CA ALA A 151 -12.05 -9.70 3.63
C ALA A 151 -12.56 -9.87 5.06
N VAL A 152 -13.00 -8.77 5.71
CA VAL A 152 -13.56 -8.84 7.07
C VAL A 152 -14.90 -9.58 7.09
N GLN A 153 -15.76 -9.35 6.09
CA GLN A 153 -17.06 -10.03 5.99
C GLN A 153 -16.91 -11.55 5.79
N ALA A 154 -15.91 -12.00 5.01
CA ALA A 154 -15.64 -13.42 4.81
C ALA A 154 -15.33 -14.16 6.14
N VAL A 155 -14.64 -13.49 7.07
CA VAL A 155 -14.29 -14.05 8.38
C VAL A 155 -15.46 -13.99 9.37
N ARG A 156 -16.35 -12.99 9.25
CA ARG A 156 -17.52 -12.83 10.13
C ARG A 156 -18.63 -13.85 9.89
N GLN A 157 -18.66 -14.54 8.74
CA GLN A 157 -19.73 -15.47 8.44
C GLN A 157 -19.67 -16.72 9.35
N PRO A 158 -20.77 -17.06 10.05
CA PRO A 158 -20.80 -18.16 11.02
C PRO A 158 -20.76 -19.55 10.38
N ALA A 159 -20.88 -19.65 9.05
CA ALA A 159 -20.91 -20.91 8.31
C ALA A 159 -19.52 -21.58 8.20
N THR A 160 -18.46 -20.90 8.61
CA THR A 160 -17.11 -21.43 8.51
C THR A 160 -16.78 -22.27 9.75
N THR A 161 -17.14 -23.55 9.67
CA THR A 161 -16.92 -24.55 10.71
C THR A 161 -15.44 -24.82 11.01
N GLN A 162 -14.51 -24.43 10.12
CA GLN A 162 -13.05 -24.52 10.27
C GLN A 162 -12.36 -23.42 9.45
N PHE A 163 -11.26 -22.85 9.96
CA PHE A 163 -10.41 -21.95 9.19
C PHE A 163 -9.91 -22.64 7.92
N SER A 164 -10.11 -21.99 6.77
CA SER A 164 -9.61 -22.43 5.47
C SER A 164 -8.79 -21.30 4.87
N THR A 165 -7.72 -21.66 4.15
CA THR A 165 -6.83 -20.72 3.47
C THR A 165 -7.57 -19.81 2.48
N THR A 166 -8.72 -20.27 1.97
CA THR A 166 -9.59 -19.52 1.05
C THR A 166 -10.28 -18.32 1.70
N ILE A 167 -10.47 -18.32 3.02
CA ILE A 167 -11.06 -17.18 3.75
C ILE A 167 -10.17 -15.94 3.61
N LEU A 168 -8.86 -16.14 3.48
CA LEU A 168 -7.88 -15.07 3.33
C LEU A 168 -7.67 -14.63 1.88
N ASP A 169 -8.32 -15.22 0.88
CA ASP A 169 -8.10 -14.87 -0.53
C ASP A 169 -8.42 -13.39 -0.80
N SER A 170 -9.51 -12.87 -0.22
CA SER A 170 -9.85 -11.45 -0.31
C SER A 170 -8.80 -10.53 0.34
N PHE A 171 -8.16 -10.99 1.42
CA PHE A 171 -7.07 -10.26 2.07
C PHE A 171 -5.75 -10.36 1.27
N ARG A 172 -5.48 -11.50 0.63
CA ARG A 172 -4.37 -11.68 -0.30
C ARG A 172 -4.53 -10.78 -1.52
N ASP A 173 -5.74 -10.63 -2.05
CA ASP A 173 -6.05 -9.69 -3.13
C ASP A 173 -5.79 -8.24 -2.71
N LEU A 174 -6.19 -7.84 -1.50
CA LEU A 174 -5.88 -6.52 -0.95
C LEU A 174 -4.36 -6.33 -0.80
N SER A 175 -3.66 -7.32 -0.25
CA SER A 175 -2.20 -7.26 -0.06
C SER A 175 -1.47 -7.15 -1.39
N ASN A 176 -1.87 -7.93 -2.39
CA ASN A 176 -1.34 -7.84 -3.75
C ASN A 176 -1.64 -6.49 -4.40
N PHE A 177 -2.83 -5.94 -4.18
CA PHE A 177 -3.20 -4.60 -4.67
C PHE A 177 -2.32 -3.51 -4.06
N VAL A 178 -2.07 -3.57 -2.74
CA VAL A 178 -1.20 -2.64 -2.02
C VAL A 178 0.24 -2.77 -2.52
N SER A 179 0.80 -3.98 -2.61
CA SER A 179 2.17 -4.21 -3.10
C SER A 179 2.38 -3.74 -4.54
N ARG A 180 1.38 -3.94 -5.43
CA ARG A 180 1.42 -3.39 -6.80
C ARG A 180 1.44 -1.87 -6.79
N THR A 181 0.67 -1.27 -5.89
CA THR A 181 0.59 0.19 -5.76
C THR A 181 1.90 0.76 -5.22
N ASP A 182 2.49 0.13 -4.20
CA ASP A 182 3.82 0.51 -3.69
C ASP A 182 4.90 0.38 -4.79
N GLY A 183 4.88 -0.69 -5.59
CA GLY A 183 5.82 -0.90 -6.70
C GLY A 183 5.74 0.14 -7.82
N LEU A 184 4.62 0.85 -7.97
CA LEU A 184 4.50 1.98 -8.91
C LEU A 184 5.21 3.25 -8.40
N PHE A 185 5.46 3.34 -7.08
CA PHE A 185 6.04 4.50 -6.44
C PHE A 185 7.51 4.30 -6.00
N THR A 186 8.06 3.09 -6.09
CA THR A 186 9.44 2.75 -5.67
C THR A 186 10.55 3.25 -6.60
N GLY A 187 10.32 4.31 -7.39
CA GLY A 187 11.29 4.85 -8.35
C GLY A 187 11.30 6.37 -8.44
N THR A 188 10.53 7.07 -7.61
CA THR A 188 10.53 8.53 -7.54
C THR A 188 11.15 8.95 -6.22
N ASP A 189 12.20 9.77 -6.24
CA ASP A 189 12.82 10.40 -5.05
C ASP A 189 11.86 11.35 -4.28
N SER A 190 10.57 11.35 -4.62
CA SER A 190 9.51 12.08 -3.92
C SER A 190 9.01 11.30 -2.71
N GLU A 191 8.61 12.06 -1.68
CA GLU A 191 7.88 11.56 -0.51
C GLU A 191 6.80 10.55 -0.89
N VAL A 192 6.69 9.47 -0.11
CA VAL A 192 5.68 8.43 -0.28
C VAL A 192 4.29 9.07 -0.47
N PRO A 193 3.62 8.85 -1.61
CA PRO A 193 2.31 9.44 -1.85
C PRO A 193 1.31 9.09 -0.75
N MET A 194 0.48 10.06 -0.36
CA MET A 194 -0.54 9.87 0.69
C MET A 194 -1.43 8.64 0.44
N ILE A 195 -1.70 8.33 -0.83
CA ILE A 195 -2.48 7.14 -1.20
C ILE A 195 -1.77 5.82 -0.88
N ALA A 196 -0.45 5.75 -1.06
CA ALA A 196 0.33 4.57 -0.73
C ALA A 196 0.34 4.37 0.79
N LYS A 197 0.53 5.45 1.56
CA LYS A 197 0.41 5.42 3.02
C LYS A 197 -0.98 4.95 3.46
N PHE A 198 -2.05 5.54 2.92
CA PHE A 198 -3.42 5.14 3.24
C PHE A 198 -3.67 3.66 2.94
N LEU A 199 -3.21 3.15 1.79
CA LEU A 199 -3.40 1.75 1.42
C LEU A 199 -2.61 0.79 2.33
N ARG A 200 -1.40 1.18 2.77
CA ARG A 200 -0.66 0.41 3.79
C ARG A 200 -1.36 0.41 5.13
N ASP A 201 -1.84 1.57 5.58
CA ASP A 201 -2.60 1.71 6.82
C ASP A 201 -3.89 0.89 6.74
N LEU A 202 -4.58 0.91 5.59
CA LEU A 202 -5.77 0.10 5.33
C LEU A 202 -5.43 -1.39 5.41
N ARG A 203 -4.38 -1.88 4.74
CA ARG A 203 -3.93 -3.28 4.82
C ARG A 203 -3.68 -3.71 6.26
N SER A 204 -2.94 -2.91 7.03
CA SER A 204 -2.64 -3.18 8.43
C SER A 204 -3.90 -3.16 9.31
N SER A 205 -4.80 -2.20 9.08
CA SER A 205 -6.10 -2.13 9.78
C SER A 205 -6.97 -3.35 9.47
N THR A 206 -7.10 -3.73 8.19
CA THR A 206 -7.88 -4.91 7.79
C THR A 206 -7.36 -6.18 8.45
N TRP A 207 -6.03 -6.35 8.54
CA TRP A 207 -5.44 -7.50 9.23
C TRP A 207 -5.78 -7.50 10.72
N ASN A 208 -5.68 -6.34 11.37
CA ASN A 208 -6.05 -6.18 12.78
C ASN A 208 -7.54 -6.43 13.01
N ASP A 209 -8.41 -6.02 12.09
CA ASP A 209 -9.85 -6.26 12.15
C ASP A 209 -10.18 -7.76 12.01
N ILE A 210 -9.51 -8.46 11.08
CA ILE A 210 -9.63 -9.93 10.93
C ILE A 210 -9.17 -10.63 12.20
N LYS A 211 -8.00 -10.26 12.74
CA LYS A 211 -7.48 -10.78 14.00
C LYS A 211 -8.48 -10.52 15.13
N ALA A 212 -9.03 -9.32 15.25
CA ALA A 212 -10.00 -8.96 16.27
C ALA A 212 -11.28 -9.81 16.20
N VAL A 213 -11.81 -10.08 15.00
CA VAL A 213 -13.00 -10.93 14.83
C VAL A 213 -12.75 -12.35 15.35
N LEU A 214 -11.62 -12.97 14.99
CA LEU A 214 -11.29 -14.33 15.46
C LEU A 214 -10.90 -14.35 16.94
N SER A 215 -10.19 -13.33 17.44
CA SER A 215 -9.90 -13.17 18.86
C SER A 215 -11.18 -13.06 19.69
N ASN A 216 -12.17 -12.29 19.25
CA ASN A 216 -13.46 -12.18 19.92
C ASN A 216 -14.20 -13.53 19.94
N ARG A 217 -14.17 -14.28 18.84
CA ARG A 217 -14.76 -15.64 18.79
C ARG A 217 -14.11 -16.59 19.78
N LEU A 218 -12.79 -16.53 19.95
CA LEU A 218 -12.09 -17.31 20.97
C LEU A 218 -12.47 -16.86 22.39
N VAL A 219 -12.56 -15.55 22.63
CA VAL A 219 -12.97 -15.00 23.93
C VAL A 219 -14.39 -15.46 24.29
N GLU A 220 -15.35 -15.33 23.38
CA GLU A 220 -16.73 -15.82 23.57
C GLU A 220 -16.79 -17.33 23.84
N ALA A 221 -15.96 -18.12 23.15
CA ALA A 221 -15.87 -19.57 23.40
C ALA A 221 -15.22 -19.87 24.76
N SER A 222 -14.23 -19.08 25.18
CA SER A 222 -13.55 -19.22 26.47
C SER A 222 -14.44 -18.86 27.65
N GLU A 223 -15.33 -17.87 27.49
CA GLU A 223 -16.29 -17.48 28.53
C GLU A 223 -17.27 -18.61 28.87
N LYS A 224 -17.66 -19.43 27.88
CA LYS A 224 -18.48 -20.63 28.11
C LYS A 224 -17.76 -21.69 28.94
N LEU A 225 -16.42 -21.70 28.92
CA LEU A 225 -15.59 -22.53 29.77
C LEU A 225 -15.26 -21.86 31.11
N SER A 226 -15.91 -20.73 31.43
CA SER A 226 -15.68 -19.90 32.62
C SER A 226 -14.32 -19.20 32.67
N TRP A 227 -13.62 -19.04 31.54
CA TRP A 227 -12.41 -18.20 31.49
C TRP A 227 -12.75 -16.75 31.86
N PRO A 228 -11.90 -16.02 32.64
CA PRO A 228 -10.55 -16.34 33.09
C PRO A 228 -10.49 -16.98 34.49
N LEU A 229 -11.53 -17.70 34.93
CA LEU A 229 -11.43 -18.53 36.14
C LEU A 229 -10.80 -19.90 35.78
N PRO A 230 -10.26 -20.64 36.77
CA PRO A 230 -9.70 -21.96 36.53
C PRO A 230 -10.72 -22.88 35.84
N ILE A 231 -10.38 -23.33 34.63
CA ILE A 231 -11.28 -24.13 33.79
C ILE A 231 -11.34 -25.56 34.33
N ASN A 232 -12.54 -26.04 34.62
CA ASN A 232 -12.78 -27.45 34.88
C ASN A 232 -13.27 -28.16 33.62
N LEU A 233 -12.34 -28.81 32.91
CA LEU A 233 -12.62 -29.50 31.65
C LEU A 233 -13.60 -30.68 31.81
N THR A 234 -13.66 -31.33 32.98
CA THR A 234 -14.56 -32.48 33.19
C THR A 234 -16.01 -32.08 33.44
N ALA A 235 -16.22 -30.85 33.94
CA ALA A 235 -17.54 -30.27 34.15
C ALA A 235 -18.07 -29.52 32.92
N SER A 236 -17.21 -29.26 31.93
CA SER A 236 -17.55 -28.49 30.73
C SER A 236 -18.23 -29.37 29.67
N SER A 237 -19.12 -28.78 28.86
CA SER A 237 -19.78 -29.52 27.79
C SER A 237 -18.79 -29.88 26.67
N ALA A 238 -18.89 -31.09 26.10
CA ALA A 238 -18.00 -31.52 25.02
C ALA A 238 -18.11 -30.63 23.77
N SER A 239 -19.28 -30.02 23.52
CA SER A 239 -19.50 -29.07 22.43
C SER A 239 -18.74 -27.76 22.66
N ASP A 240 -18.75 -27.23 23.88
CA ASP A 240 -18.08 -25.96 24.20
C ASP A 240 -16.56 -26.13 24.18
N VAL A 241 -16.05 -27.25 24.69
CA VAL A 241 -14.62 -27.60 24.60
C VAL A 241 -14.18 -27.70 23.13
N LYS A 242 -14.98 -28.35 22.27
CA LYS A 242 -14.68 -28.44 20.83
C LYS A 242 -14.73 -27.07 20.16
N ALA A 243 -15.71 -26.23 20.50
CA ALA A 243 -15.82 -24.87 19.95
C ALA A 243 -14.60 -24.02 20.32
N PHE A 244 -14.12 -24.12 21.57
CA PHE A 244 -12.89 -23.47 22.01
C PHE A 244 -11.66 -23.98 21.24
N GLN A 245 -11.49 -25.30 21.13
CA GLN A 245 -10.35 -25.89 20.40
C GLN A 245 -10.30 -25.42 18.94
N LEU A 246 -11.45 -25.40 18.27
CA LEU A 246 -11.55 -24.90 16.89
C LEU A 246 -11.16 -23.42 16.81
N ALA A 247 -11.75 -22.56 17.65
CA ALA A 247 -11.42 -21.14 17.65
C ALA A 247 -9.93 -20.87 17.99
N PHE A 248 -9.34 -21.67 18.87
CA PHE A 248 -7.93 -21.57 19.24
C PHE A 248 -7.01 -21.93 18.07
N VAL A 249 -7.30 -23.04 17.38
CA VAL A 249 -6.55 -23.49 16.20
C VAL A 249 -6.74 -22.54 15.02
N ASP A 250 -7.96 -22.03 14.80
CA ASP A 250 -8.26 -21.05 13.74
C ASP A 250 -7.37 -19.79 13.86
N LEU A 251 -7.13 -19.31 15.09
CA LEU A 251 -6.22 -18.18 15.34
C LEU A 251 -4.74 -18.53 15.12
N LEU A 252 -4.31 -19.75 15.48
CA LEU A 252 -2.95 -20.21 15.16
C LEU A 252 -2.75 -20.30 13.64
N SER A 253 -3.75 -20.82 12.92
CA SER A 253 -3.71 -20.87 11.45
C SER A 253 -3.72 -19.48 10.81
N LEU A 254 -4.47 -18.53 11.36
CA LEU A 254 -4.40 -17.13 10.94
C LEU A 254 -2.97 -16.57 11.11
N GLN A 255 -2.33 -16.84 12.25
CA GLN A 255 -0.98 -16.36 12.52
C GLN A 255 0.04 -16.98 11.54
N SER A 256 -0.03 -18.29 11.28
CA SER A 256 0.88 -18.93 10.32
C SER A 256 0.73 -18.39 8.89
N GLU A 257 -0.51 -18.15 8.45
CA GLU A 257 -0.76 -17.52 7.15
C GLU A 257 -0.28 -16.06 7.13
N GLY A 258 -0.41 -15.35 8.25
CA GLY A 258 0.14 -14.01 8.44
C GLY A 258 1.65 -13.98 8.26
N GLU A 259 2.39 -14.93 8.84
CA GLU A 259 3.84 -15.04 8.66
C GLU A 259 4.22 -15.21 7.18
N VAL A 260 3.46 -16.00 6.42
CA VAL A 260 3.70 -16.23 4.99
C VAL A 260 3.41 -14.96 4.17
N ILE A 261 2.29 -14.29 4.42
CA ILE A 261 1.89 -13.09 3.67
C ILE A 261 2.83 -11.91 4.00
N GLN A 262 3.30 -11.82 5.23
CA GLN A 262 4.16 -10.73 5.71
C GLN A 262 5.67 -11.04 5.54
N ALA A 263 6.07 -12.24 5.13
CA ALA A 263 7.47 -12.63 4.93
C ALA A 263 8.27 -11.72 3.97
N GLY A 264 7.60 -10.93 3.12
CA GLY A 264 8.21 -9.97 2.21
C GLY A 264 8.10 -8.49 2.64
N SER A 265 7.40 -8.18 3.74
CA SER A 265 7.33 -6.83 4.30
C SER A 265 8.41 -6.74 5.37
N GLU A 266 9.29 -5.73 5.29
CA GLU A 266 10.31 -5.47 6.30
C GLU A 266 9.75 -5.67 7.71
N ALA A 267 10.45 -6.48 8.51
CA ALA A 267 10.05 -6.85 9.85
C ALA A 267 9.58 -5.60 10.62
N PRO A 268 8.49 -5.68 11.40
CA PRO A 268 7.99 -4.51 12.09
C PRO A 268 9.08 -4.03 13.05
N GLU A 269 9.65 -2.84 12.77
CA GLU A 269 10.45 -2.07 13.73
C GLU A 269 9.62 -1.68 14.97
N ASN A 270 8.30 -1.85 14.90
CA ASN A 270 7.33 -1.64 15.98
C ASN A 270 6.95 -2.96 16.66
N ARG A 271 7.92 -3.67 17.27
CA ARG A 271 7.63 -4.85 18.10
C ARG A 271 7.12 -4.41 19.46
N ASN A 272 5.99 -4.96 19.88
CA ASN A 272 5.43 -4.69 21.21
C ASN A 272 5.81 -5.81 22.18
N GLU A 273 6.10 -5.48 23.44
CA GLU A 273 6.30 -6.45 24.53
C GLU A 273 5.09 -7.40 24.70
N ARG A 274 3.92 -7.00 24.15
CA ARG A 274 2.65 -7.73 24.17
C ARG A 274 2.45 -8.70 23.00
N ASP A 275 3.31 -8.66 21.99
CA ASP A 275 3.19 -9.53 20.83
C ASP A 275 3.57 -10.95 21.21
N GLY A 276 2.79 -11.93 20.76
CA GLY A 276 2.93 -13.35 21.07
C GLY A 276 2.12 -14.23 20.12
N LEU A 277 1.76 -15.43 20.59
CA LEU A 277 0.76 -16.24 19.90
C LEU A 277 -0.62 -15.57 19.96
N TYR A 278 -1.25 -15.34 18.81
CA TYR A 278 -2.54 -14.61 18.71
C TYR A 278 -3.63 -15.24 19.58
N SER A 279 -3.65 -16.57 19.68
CA SER A 279 -4.58 -17.30 20.53
C SER A 279 -4.33 -17.03 22.01
N LEU A 280 -3.07 -16.95 22.45
CA LEU A 280 -2.73 -16.64 23.84
C LEU A 280 -2.91 -15.15 24.15
N GLU A 281 -2.58 -14.25 23.23
CA GLU A 281 -2.87 -12.82 23.35
C GLU A 281 -4.37 -12.56 23.60
N ALA A 282 -5.24 -13.26 22.86
CA ALA A 282 -6.68 -13.16 23.03
C ALA A 282 -7.13 -13.64 24.43
N LEU A 283 -6.54 -14.71 24.96
CA LEU A 283 -6.85 -15.23 26.30
C LEU A 283 -6.34 -14.32 27.42
N ILE A 284 -5.27 -13.56 27.19
CA ILE A 284 -4.73 -12.57 28.13
C ILE A 284 -5.64 -11.34 28.23
N LEU A 285 -6.42 -11.01 27.19
CA LEU A 285 -7.25 -9.79 27.18
C LEU A 285 -8.28 -9.75 28.34
N PRO A 286 -9.10 -10.79 28.60
CA PRO A 286 -9.98 -10.83 29.76
C PRO A 286 -9.24 -10.67 31.11
N ILE A 287 -8.06 -11.26 31.24
CA ILE A 287 -7.20 -11.14 32.44
C ILE A 287 -6.74 -9.69 32.61
N ALA A 288 -6.23 -9.06 31.54
CA ALA A 288 -5.77 -7.69 31.56
C ALA A 288 -6.90 -6.68 31.86
N LEU A 289 -8.13 -6.96 31.39
CA LEU A 289 -9.32 -6.17 31.71
C LEU A 289 -9.69 -6.29 33.19
N ARG A 290 -9.72 -7.51 33.74
CA ARG A 290 -9.98 -7.75 35.17
C ARG A 290 -8.90 -7.09 36.04
N PHE A 291 -7.63 -7.22 35.66
CA PHE A 291 -6.52 -6.54 36.33
C PHE A 291 -6.73 -5.03 36.34
N LYS A 292 -7.04 -4.42 35.17
CA LYS A 292 -7.29 -2.98 35.06
C LYS A 292 -8.45 -2.54 35.96
N PHE A 293 -9.52 -3.32 36.04
CA PHE A 293 -10.66 -3.03 36.90
C PHE A 293 -10.28 -2.99 38.39
N HIS A 294 -9.47 -3.94 38.86
CA HIS A 294 -9.07 -4.02 40.27
C HIS A 294 -7.91 -3.08 40.64
N PHE A 295 -6.93 -2.90 39.75
CA PHE A 295 -5.66 -2.25 40.08
C PHE A 295 -5.41 -0.94 39.35
N ASP A 296 -6.23 -0.52 38.38
CA ASP A 296 -6.06 0.78 37.70
C ASP A 296 -7.22 1.76 37.92
N GLY A 297 -8.30 1.33 38.56
CA GLY A 297 -9.50 2.13 38.83
C GLY A 297 -9.52 2.80 40.21
N THR A 298 -10.72 3.16 40.66
CA THR A 298 -11.00 3.78 41.98
C THR A 298 -11.30 2.76 43.07
N ARG A 299 -11.07 1.47 42.80
CA ARG A 299 -11.34 0.39 43.75
C ARG A 299 -10.38 0.47 44.94
N PRO A 300 -10.80 0.04 46.14
CA PRO A 300 -9.91 -0.05 47.31
C PRO A 300 -8.70 -0.97 47.10
N THR A 301 -8.73 -1.82 46.09
CA THR A 301 -7.63 -2.70 45.66
C THR A 301 -6.52 -1.98 44.92
N ASN A 302 -6.75 -0.78 44.40
CA ASN A 302 -5.72 0.04 43.76
C ASN A 302 -4.98 0.88 44.82
N ARG A 303 -4.07 0.23 45.53
CA ARG A 303 -3.26 0.83 46.59
C ARG A 303 -1.80 0.90 46.19
N LEU A 304 -1.21 2.09 46.30
CA LEU A 304 0.20 2.32 46.02
C LEU A 304 1.11 1.74 47.11
N ASP A 305 0.60 1.64 48.34
CA ASP A 305 1.32 1.08 49.49
C ASP A 305 1.23 -0.45 49.59
N LYS A 306 0.43 -1.08 48.72
CA LYS A 306 0.23 -2.53 48.66
C LYS A 306 0.57 -3.13 47.29
N PRO A 307 1.80 -2.95 46.79
CA PRO A 307 2.24 -3.50 45.51
C PRO A 307 2.18 -5.05 45.48
N GLU A 308 2.31 -5.70 46.63
CA GLU A 308 2.21 -7.16 46.75
C GLU A 308 0.90 -7.71 46.16
N TRP A 309 -0.20 -6.97 46.23
CA TRP A 309 -1.51 -7.45 45.77
C TRP A 309 -1.54 -7.71 44.27
N TYR A 310 -1.00 -6.80 43.46
CA TYR A 310 -1.05 -6.97 42.01
C TYR A 310 0.03 -7.95 41.51
N PHE A 311 1.17 -8.05 42.21
CA PHE A 311 2.21 -9.04 41.91
C PHE A 311 1.72 -10.46 42.21
N THR A 312 1.23 -10.69 43.43
CA THR A 312 0.66 -11.98 43.82
C THR A 312 -0.53 -12.36 42.94
N HIS A 313 -1.37 -11.41 42.53
CA HIS A 313 -2.48 -11.70 41.63
C HIS A 313 -2.01 -12.28 40.28
N ILE A 314 -1.00 -11.68 39.64
CA ILE A 314 -0.47 -12.19 38.38
C ILE A 314 0.28 -13.51 38.56
N LEU A 315 1.03 -13.67 39.65
CA LEU A 315 1.71 -14.92 39.99
C LEU A 315 0.70 -16.07 40.16
N ASN A 316 -0.39 -15.83 40.89
CA ASN A 316 -1.46 -16.81 41.09
C ASN A 316 -2.13 -17.18 39.77
N ILE A 317 -2.39 -16.22 38.88
CA ILE A 317 -2.95 -16.50 37.54
C ILE A 317 -2.02 -17.42 36.73
N SER A 318 -0.72 -17.15 36.70
CA SER A 318 0.25 -18.02 36.02
C SER A 318 0.25 -19.44 36.60
N HIS A 319 0.18 -19.57 37.94
CA HIS A 319 0.17 -20.86 38.62
C HIS A 319 -1.15 -21.63 38.45
N GLU A 320 -2.30 -20.99 38.69
CA GLU A 320 -3.63 -21.61 38.62
C GLU A 320 -3.96 -22.13 37.21
N HIS A 321 -3.50 -21.45 36.17
CA HIS A 321 -3.72 -21.86 34.78
C HIS A 321 -2.65 -22.78 34.22
N ARG A 322 -1.55 -23.06 34.95
CA ARG A 322 -0.45 -23.90 34.48
C ARG A 322 -0.93 -25.26 33.98
N GLY A 323 -1.75 -25.95 34.76
CA GLY A 323 -2.27 -27.26 34.38
C GLY A 323 -3.07 -27.22 33.07
N PHE A 324 -3.87 -26.18 32.84
CA PHE A 324 -4.62 -25.98 31.60
C PHE A 324 -3.67 -25.69 30.42
N MET A 325 -2.64 -24.86 30.61
CA MET A 325 -1.66 -24.55 29.58
C MET A 325 -0.86 -25.79 29.15
N GLU A 326 -0.34 -26.54 30.12
CA GLU A 326 0.53 -27.71 29.87
C GLU A 326 -0.24 -28.90 29.31
N HIS A 327 -1.45 -29.21 29.80
CA HIS A 327 -2.14 -30.45 29.45
C HIS A 327 -3.19 -30.29 28.35
N PHE A 328 -3.73 -29.08 28.16
CA PHE A 328 -4.81 -28.85 27.20
C PHE A 328 -4.38 -27.95 26.03
N ILE A 329 -3.66 -26.86 26.31
CA ILE A 329 -3.22 -25.92 25.26
C ILE A 329 -1.96 -26.40 24.54
N GLN A 330 -0.95 -26.90 25.25
CA GLN A 330 0.31 -27.37 24.65
C GLN A 330 0.07 -28.39 23.50
N PRO A 331 -0.80 -29.42 23.64
CA PRO A 331 -1.06 -30.34 22.54
C PRO A 331 -1.71 -29.71 21.30
N LEU A 332 -2.38 -28.56 21.44
CA LEU A 332 -2.93 -27.81 20.30
C LEU A 332 -1.82 -27.01 19.60
N VAL A 333 -0.90 -26.43 20.38
CA VAL A 333 0.28 -25.72 19.87
C VAL A 333 1.24 -26.68 19.17
N ASP A 334 1.50 -27.85 19.76
CA ASP A 334 2.38 -28.89 19.20
C ASP A 334 1.92 -29.41 17.84
N LYS A 335 0.60 -29.41 17.58
CA LYS A 335 0.01 -29.82 16.30
C LYS A 335 0.06 -28.73 15.23
N SER A 336 0.47 -27.52 15.60
CA SER A 336 0.49 -26.35 14.72
C SER A 336 1.89 -26.06 14.16
N HIS A 337 2.02 -25.00 13.37
CA HIS A 337 3.32 -24.50 12.90
C HIS A 337 4.23 -23.96 14.01
N PHE A 338 3.73 -23.85 15.25
CA PHE A 338 4.43 -23.27 16.41
C PHE A 338 4.79 -24.31 17.49
N HIS A 339 5.04 -25.56 17.09
CA HIS A 339 5.38 -26.67 17.97
C HIS A 339 6.67 -26.45 18.81
N ASP A 340 7.49 -25.48 18.43
CA ASP A 340 8.68 -25.06 19.16
C ASP A 340 8.35 -24.15 20.37
N ILE A 341 7.10 -23.73 20.54
CA ILE A 341 6.68 -22.81 21.60
C ILE A 341 6.11 -23.57 22.80
N ASN A 342 6.62 -23.24 23.99
CA ASN A 342 6.04 -23.68 25.26
C ASN A 342 4.89 -22.74 25.66
N ALA A 343 3.67 -23.28 25.72
CA ALA A 343 2.45 -22.54 25.98
C ALA A 343 2.43 -21.88 27.37
N GLN A 344 2.98 -22.55 28.40
CA GLN A 344 3.02 -21.99 29.77
C GLN A 344 4.00 -20.83 29.89
N ASN A 345 5.19 -20.97 29.30
CA ASN A 345 6.18 -19.89 29.28
C ASN A 345 5.66 -18.72 28.45
N GLU A 346 5.09 -18.98 27.29
CA GLU A 346 4.51 -17.92 26.46
C GLU A 346 3.34 -17.22 27.16
N PHE A 347 2.44 -17.96 27.80
CA PHE A 347 1.36 -17.38 28.61
C PHE A 347 1.90 -16.51 29.75
N THR A 348 2.89 -17.00 30.49
CA THR A 348 3.52 -16.26 31.61
C THR A 348 4.22 -15.00 31.11
N ARG A 349 4.94 -15.09 29.98
CA ARG A 349 5.57 -13.94 29.33
C ARG A 349 4.56 -12.85 28.96
N LEU A 350 3.41 -13.24 28.42
CA LEU A 350 2.33 -12.32 28.03
C LEU A 350 1.60 -11.66 29.22
N LEU A 351 1.78 -12.17 30.45
CA LEU A 351 1.28 -11.51 31.66
C LEU A 351 2.17 -10.34 32.11
N PHE A 352 3.48 -10.39 31.88
CA PHE A 352 4.40 -9.35 32.35
C PHE A 352 4.11 -7.93 31.85
N PRO A 353 3.68 -7.71 30.58
CA PRO A 353 3.30 -6.38 30.13
C PRO A 353 2.15 -5.73 30.92
N ILE A 354 1.31 -6.53 31.60
CA ILE A 354 0.26 -6.02 32.50
C ILE A 354 0.91 -5.33 33.70
N LEU A 355 1.89 -5.99 34.33
CA LEU A 355 2.67 -5.46 35.46
C LEU A 355 3.53 -4.28 35.03
N ALA A 356 4.27 -4.42 33.93
CA ALA A 356 5.13 -3.35 33.41
C ALA A 356 4.34 -2.06 33.15
N ARG A 357 3.13 -2.17 32.58
CA ARG A 357 2.23 -1.01 32.42
C ARG A 357 1.82 -0.40 33.76
N LYS A 358 1.46 -1.22 34.76
CA LYS A 358 1.07 -0.75 36.09
C LYS A 358 2.22 0.01 36.75
N ILE A 359 3.41 -0.59 36.74
CA ILE A 359 4.65 -0.01 37.30
C ILE A 359 4.98 1.32 36.64
N ARG A 360 5.02 1.37 35.30
CA ARG A 360 5.28 2.61 34.54
C ARG A 360 4.31 3.74 34.89
N LYS A 361 3.07 3.40 35.29
CA LYS A 361 2.05 4.37 35.72
C LYS A 361 2.16 4.76 37.19
N SER A 362 2.55 3.84 38.09
CA SER A 362 2.57 4.07 39.54
C SER A 362 3.91 4.63 40.05
N VAL A 363 5.05 4.17 39.52
CA VAL A 363 6.38 4.57 40.01
C VAL A 363 6.60 6.09 40.00
N PRO A 364 6.21 6.86 38.97
CA PRO A 364 6.34 8.32 39.01
C PRO A 364 5.67 8.98 40.23
N GLN A 365 4.60 8.38 40.76
CA GLN A 365 3.89 8.88 41.95
C GLN A 365 4.59 8.46 43.25
N LEU A 366 5.38 7.38 43.21
CA LEU A 366 6.13 6.83 44.33
C LEU A 366 7.49 7.51 44.53
N LEU A 367 8.00 8.25 43.55
CA LEU A 367 9.29 8.97 43.66
C LEU A 367 9.31 9.94 44.85
N ALA A 368 8.17 10.54 45.20
CA ALA A 368 8.05 11.41 46.37
C ALA A 368 7.95 10.65 47.71
N GLN A 369 7.83 9.32 47.69
CA GLN A 369 7.65 8.46 48.86
C GLN A 369 8.66 7.29 48.83
N PRO A 370 9.91 7.52 49.24
CA PRO A 370 10.99 6.53 49.11
C PRO A 370 10.71 5.17 49.73
N SER A 371 10.06 5.12 50.89
CA SER A 371 9.74 3.85 51.56
C SER A 371 8.78 2.99 50.76
N LEU A 372 7.78 3.60 50.10
CA LEU A 372 6.85 2.87 49.24
C LEU A 372 7.51 2.45 47.92
N LEU A 373 8.43 3.26 47.39
CA LEU A 373 9.21 2.90 46.21
C LEU A 373 10.12 1.70 46.50
N ALA A 374 10.86 1.72 47.61
CA ALA A 374 11.72 0.61 48.04
C ALA A 374 10.90 -0.67 48.27
N HIS A 375 9.75 -0.58 48.96
CA HIS A 375 8.83 -1.72 49.11
C HIS A 375 8.34 -2.24 47.76
N THR A 376 8.01 -1.36 46.81
CA THR A 376 7.59 -1.76 45.45
C THR A 376 8.69 -2.50 44.69
N ILE A 377 9.94 -2.02 44.77
CA ILE A 377 11.10 -2.68 44.15
C ILE A 377 11.34 -4.05 44.79
N TYR A 378 11.30 -4.13 46.12
CA TYR A 378 11.44 -5.40 46.85
C TYR A 378 10.35 -6.41 46.44
N GLN A 379 9.08 -5.99 46.37
CA GLN A 379 8.00 -6.87 45.91
C GLN A 379 8.17 -7.30 44.44
N ALA A 380 8.73 -6.43 43.58
CA ALA A 380 9.06 -6.81 42.20
C ALA A 380 10.17 -7.87 42.14
N LEU A 381 11.21 -7.75 42.97
CA LEU A 381 12.29 -8.72 43.07
C LEU A 381 11.80 -10.07 43.61
N LEU A 382 10.93 -10.08 44.62
CA LEU A 382 10.29 -11.30 45.12
C LEU A 382 9.44 -11.98 44.05
N PHE A 383 8.68 -11.21 43.27
CA PHE A 383 7.93 -11.74 42.13
C PHE A 383 8.87 -12.38 41.11
N ASP A 384 9.97 -11.70 40.75
CA ASP A 384 10.93 -12.21 39.79
C ASP A 384 11.63 -13.49 40.28
N ALA A 385 11.95 -13.59 41.58
CA ALA A 385 12.48 -14.80 42.19
C ALA A 385 11.46 -15.96 42.11
N ALA A 386 10.21 -15.72 42.51
CA ALA A 386 9.16 -16.73 42.46
C ALA A 386 8.88 -17.26 41.04
N ILE A 387 8.95 -16.38 40.03
CA ILE A 387 8.82 -16.81 38.62
C ILE A 387 10.01 -17.68 38.21
N ARG A 388 11.25 -17.33 38.59
CA ARG A 388 12.45 -18.14 38.30
C ARG A 388 12.41 -19.50 38.99
N GLU A 389 11.95 -19.56 40.23
CA GLU A 389 11.74 -20.81 40.98
C GLU A 389 10.67 -21.71 40.35
N SER A 390 9.78 -21.14 39.54
CA SER A 390 8.72 -21.88 38.84
C SER A 390 9.16 -22.49 37.50
N ASP A 391 10.48 -22.59 37.26
CA ASP A 391 11.14 -23.07 36.03
C ASP A 391 10.83 -22.24 34.76
N PHE A 392 10.42 -20.98 34.92
CA PHE A 392 10.15 -20.10 33.78
C PHE A 392 11.44 -19.77 33.02
N THR A 393 11.39 -19.91 31.69
CA THR A 393 12.48 -19.47 30.79
C THR A 393 11.91 -18.76 29.57
N LEU A 394 12.67 -17.80 29.01
CA LEU A 394 12.32 -17.18 27.72
C LEU A 394 12.56 -18.11 26.53
N VAL A 395 13.25 -19.23 26.75
CA VAL A 395 13.45 -20.26 25.73
C VAL A 395 12.10 -20.80 25.29
N ASN A 396 11.95 -21.06 23.99
CA ASN A 396 10.71 -21.58 23.40
C ASN A 396 9.51 -20.63 23.61
N THR A 397 9.75 -19.31 23.60
CA THR A 397 8.70 -18.29 23.55
C THR A 397 8.70 -17.58 22.19
N TRP A 398 7.63 -16.84 21.89
CA TRP A 398 7.49 -16.11 20.63
C TRP A 398 8.67 -15.13 20.39
N ASP A 399 9.14 -14.48 21.45
CA ASP A 399 10.24 -13.51 21.37
C ASP A 399 11.55 -14.15 20.86
N CYS A 400 11.90 -15.34 21.35
CA CYS A 400 13.08 -16.08 20.88
C CYS A 400 12.94 -16.55 19.42
N ARG A 401 11.74 -16.98 19.02
CA ARG A 401 11.47 -17.43 17.65
C ARG A 401 11.65 -16.29 16.64
N VAL A 402 11.10 -15.11 16.94
CA VAL A 402 11.15 -13.95 16.04
C VAL A 402 12.54 -13.29 16.01
N THR A 403 13.26 -13.28 17.13
CA THR A 403 14.62 -12.71 17.18
C THR A 403 15.67 -13.61 16.51
N LYS A 404 15.35 -14.88 16.19
CA LYS A 404 16.29 -15.91 15.71
C LYS A 404 17.53 -16.04 16.60
N GLN A 405 17.46 -15.54 17.84
CA GLN A 405 18.52 -15.64 18.82
C GLN A 405 18.34 -16.98 19.54
N HIS A 406 19.02 -18.00 19.04
CA HIS A 406 19.07 -19.32 19.69
C HIS A 406 19.86 -19.29 21.02
N LYS A 407 20.52 -18.18 21.36
CA LYS A 407 21.06 -17.94 22.70
C LYS A 407 19.97 -17.29 23.54
N ALA A 408 19.47 -18.03 24.51
CA ALA A 408 18.52 -17.57 25.50
C ALA A 408 19.05 -16.29 26.17
N ARG A 409 18.40 -15.15 25.90
CA ARG A 409 18.57 -13.99 26.77
C ARG A 409 17.88 -14.35 28.08
N GLU A 410 18.61 -14.24 29.19
CA GLU A 410 17.97 -14.41 30.50
C GLU A 410 16.89 -13.35 30.67
N TRP A 411 15.77 -13.75 31.28
CA TRP A 411 14.69 -12.82 31.56
C TRP A 411 15.17 -11.78 32.57
N PRO A 412 15.17 -10.48 32.20
CA PRO A 412 15.69 -9.43 33.08
C PRO A 412 14.85 -9.25 34.35
N GLY A 413 13.61 -9.75 34.35
CA GLY A 413 12.66 -9.54 35.44
C GLY A 413 11.73 -8.37 35.20
N VAL A 414 10.62 -8.30 35.95
CA VAL A 414 9.74 -7.12 35.98
C VAL A 414 10.37 -6.00 36.80
N ALA A 415 11.25 -6.30 37.77
CA ALA A 415 12.00 -5.28 38.50
C ALA A 415 12.88 -4.43 37.57
N ASP A 416 13.36 -5.00 36.47
CA ASP A 416 14.15 -4.28 35.45
C ASP A 416 13.38 -3.10 34.84
N VAL A 417 12.04 -3.13 34.80
CA VAL A 417 11.24 -1.98 34.35
C VAL A 417 11.51 -0.73 35.21
N ILE A 418 11.83 -0.92 36.49
CA ILE A 418 12.19 0.15 37.42
C ILE A 418 13.69 0.42 37.34
N LEU A 419 14.51 -0.63 37.43
CA LEU A 419 15.96 -0.54 37.56
C LEU A 419 16.66 -0.04 36.29
N SER A 420 16.10 -0.34 35.10
CA SER A 420 16.62 0.16 33.82
C SER A 420 16.35 1.66 33.60
N HIS A 421 15.37 2.23 34.30
CA HIS A 421 15.05 3.64 34.18
C HIS A 421 15.97 4.48 35.06
N LYS A 422 17.07 4.97 34.49
CA LYS A 422 18.15 5.66 35.20
C LYS A 422 17.65 6.68 36.23
N SER A 423 16.70 7.55 35.87
CA SER A 423 16.21 8.56 36.81
C SER A 423 15.44 7.99 38.00
N TRP A 424 14.74 6.86 37.86
CA TRP A 424 14.02 6.23 38.97
C TRP A 424 14.99 5.49 39.87
N PHE A 425 15.99 4.84 39.26
CA PHE A 425 17.07 4.18 39.98
C PHE A 425 17.90 5.17 40.80
N ASP A 426 18.32 6.29 40.20
CA ASP A 426 19.13 7.31 40.87
C ASP A 426 18.40 7.93 42.07
N GLU A 427 17.09 8.24 41.93
CA GLU A 427 16.27 8.76 43.02
C GLU A 427 16.06 7.74 44.14
N TRP A 428 15.83 6.47 43.80
CA TRP A 428 15.76 5.40 44.79
C TRP A 428 17.08 5.24 45.54
N MET A 429 18.20 5.17 44.82
CA MET A 429 19.54 5.03 45.41
C MET A 429 19.91 6.19 46.33
N GLU A 430 19.61 7.42 45.93
CA GLU A 430 19.86 8.60 46.76
C GLU A 430 18.97 8.61 48.00
N ALA A 431 17.71 8.18 47.88
CA ALA A 431 16.81 8.11 49.01
C ALA A 431 17.21 6.99 50.00
N GLU A 432 17.64 5.84 49.49
CA GLU A 432 18.19 4.74 50.31
C GLU A 432 19.45 5.19 51.04
N ARG A 433 20.37 5.87 50.33
CA ARG A 433 21.58 6.46 50.92
C ARG A 433 21.25 7.39 52.08
N ARG A 434 20.31 8.33 51.89
CA ARG A 434 19.87 9.25 52.94
C ARG A 434 19.21 8.55 54.12
N PHE A 435 18.41 7.51 53.84
CA PHE A 435 17.75 6.72 54.87
C PHE A 435 18.78 5.97 55.74
N THR A 436 19.73 5.27 55.13
CA THR A 436 20.82 4.58 55.86
C THR A 436 21.71 5.56 56.62
N GLU A 437 22.05 6.70 56.02
CA GLU A 437 22.84 7.76 56.68
C GLU A 437 22.11 8.33 57.91
N SER A 438 20.79 8.54 57.83
CA SER A 438 19.98 8.98 58.97
C SER A 438 19.96 7.95 60.09
N GLN A 439 19.74 6.67 59.77
CA GLN A 439 19.75 5.60 60.78
C GLN A 439 21.13 5.42 61.42
N TYR A 440 22.20 5.51 60.63
CA TYR A 440 23.57 5.49 61.14
C TYR A 440 23.83 6.64 62.13
N ASN A 441 23.43 7.86 61.76
CA ASN A 441 23.57 9.03 62.62
C ASN A 441 22.76 8.88 63.92
N GLU A 442 21.54 8.35 63.84
CA GLU A 442 20.71 8.05 65.02
C GLU A 442 21.38 7.02 65.95
N ILE A 443 21.94 5.95 65.39
CA ILE A 443 22.64 4.91 66.17
C ILE A 443 23.87 5.48 66.89
N ILE A 444 24.65 6.35 66.24
CA ILE A 444 25.88 6.93 66.81
C ILE A 444 25.60 8.04 67.80
N THR A 445 24.58 8.85 67.56
CA THR A 445 24.21 9.96 68.45
C THR A 445 23.40 9.53 69.66
N SER A 446 22.92 8.28 69.69
CA SER A 446 22.21 7.71 70.83
C SER A 446 23.07 7.74 72.10
N PRO A 447 22.53 8.15 73.27
CA PRO A 447 23.30 8.26 74.52
C PRO A 447 23.85 6.92 75.02
N ASP A 448 23.29 5.80 74.57
CA ASP A 448 23.71 4.43 74.89
C ASP A 448 24.63 3.80 73.83
N ALA A 449 24.98 4.54 72.76
CA ALA A 449 25.69 4.03 71.59
C ALA A 449 26.99 3.32 71.98
N PHE A 450 27.81 3.95 72.82
CA PHE A 450 29.12 3.42 73.23
C PHE A 450 29.08 2.60 74.51
N ALA A 451 27.89 2.33 75.05
CA ALA A 451 27.75 1.43 76.19
C ALA A 451 27.99 -0.03 75.74
N PHE A 452 28.65 -0.81 76.61
CA PHE A 452 28.81 -2.25 76.39
C PHE A 452 27.47 -2.96 76.46
N SER A 453 27.27 -3.94 75.59
CA SER A 453 26.04 -4.72 75.55
C SER A 453 25.89 -5.60 76.78
N ASN A 454 24.74 -5.54 77.45
CA ASN A 454 24.44 -6.41 78.60
C ASN A 454 23.73 -7.72 78.20
N ASP A 455 23.47 -7.93 76.90
CA ASP A 455 22.87 -9.17 76.40
C ASP A 455 23.88 -10.31 76.53
N SER A 456 23.64 -11.11 77.55
CA SER A 456 24.42 -12.27 77.93
C SER A 456 23.96 -13.46 77.09
N ASN A 457 24.31 -13.49 75.80
CA ASN A 457 24.28 -14.76 75.07
C ASN A 457 25.45 -15.61 75.59
N GLU A 458 25.14 -16.76 76.19
CA GLU A 458 26.10 -17.64 76.88
C GLU A 458 27.26 -18.13 75.96
N GLU A 459 27.12 -18.02 74.64
CA GLU A 459 28.19 -18.30 73.65
C GLU A 459 29.25 -17.20 73.55
N SER A 460 28.99 -15.98 74.04
CA SER A 460 29.93 -14.85 73.96
C SER A 460 30.93 -14.79 75.12
N GLN A 461 30.88 -15.73 76.07
CA GLN A 461 31.79 -15.78 77.21
C GLN A 461 33.23 -16.21 76.83
N GLN A 462 33.47 -16.65 75.60
CA GLN A 462 34.79 -17.04 75.09
C GLN A 462 35.53 -15.95 74.31
N ALA A 463 34.91 -14.78 74.07
CA ALA A 463 35.55 -13.66 73.39
C ALA A 463 35.92 -12.55 74.40
N ASP A 464 37.20 -12.20 74.48
CA ASP A 464 37.76 -11.20 75.43
C ASP A 464 37.29 -9.75 75.18
N ILE A 465 36.44 -9.51 74.17
CA ILE A 465 36.00 -8.18 73.73
C ILE A 465 34.47 -8.14 73.66
N ARG A 466 33.84 -7.34 74.53
CA ARG A 466 32.38 -7.11 74.49
C ARG A 466 32.04 -6.06 73.44
N PRO A 467 31.10 -6.32 72.51
CA PRO A 467 30.68 -5.33 71.53
C PRO A 467 29.88 -4.19 72.20
N THR A 468 30.00 -2.99 71.64
CA THR A 468 29.14 -1.85 72.01
C THR A 468 27.73 -2.02 71.43
N ASN A 469 26.74 -1.32 72.00
CA ASN A 469 25.39 -1.28 71.43
C ASN A 469 25.37 -0.70 70.02
N SER A 470 26.21 0.30 69.73
CA SER A 470 26.39 0.86 68.39
C SER A 470 26.92 -0.17 67.40
N ALA A 471 27.93 -0.97 67.76
CA ALA A 471 28.49 -1.99 66.87
C ALA A 471 27.45 -3.05 66.48
N ARG A 472 26.59 -3.47 67.43
CA ARG A 472 25.49 -4.41 67.13
C ARG A 472 24.43 -3.78 66.25
N ARG A 473 24.00 -2.55 66.55
CA ARG A 473 22.98 -1.83 65.76
C ARG A 473 23.49 -1.51 64.35
N ILE A 474 24.77 -1.15 64.19
CA ILE A 474 25.39 -0.93 62.88
C ILE A 474 25.51 -2.24 62.12
N LYS A 475 25.89 -3.34 62.78
CA LYS A 475 25.90 -4.67 62.17
C LYS A 475 24.50 -5.04 61.67
N ALA A 476 23.46 -4.87 62.49
CA ALA A 476 22.07 -5.12 62.09
C ALA A 476 21.61 -4.19 60.95
N LEU A 477 22.03 -2.92 60.95
CA LEU A 477 21.76 -1.99 59.85
C LEU A 477 22.46 -2.44 58.55
N LEU A 478 23.68 -2.95 58.66
CA LEU A 478 24.43 -3.47 57.51
C LEU A 478 23.74 -4.73 56.96
N GLU A 479 23.44 -5.70 57.81
CA GLU A 479 22.68 -6.92 57.48
C GLU A 479 21.34 -6.59 56.83
N GLN A 480 20.62 -5.59 57.34
CA GLN A 480 19.36 -5.11 56.76
C GLN A 480 19.55 -4.54 55.34
N VAL A 481 20.63 -3.81 55.07
CA VAL A 481 20.89 -3.21 53.76
C VAL A 481 21.46 -4.24 52.77
N THR A 482 22.28 -5.18 53.24
CA THR A 482 22.91 -6.19 52.40
C THR A 482 22.04 -7.43 52.18
N GLY A 483 21.00 -7.63 52.99
CA GLY A 483 20.12 -8.80 52.91
C GLY A 483 20.79 -10.11 53.34
N GLU A 484 21.85 -10.03 54.17
CA GLU A 484 22.58 -11.17 54.75
C GLU A 484 22.17 -11.44 56.20
#